data_AF-A0A7W1QEF6-F1
#
_entry.id   AF-A0A7W1QEF6-F1
#
_cell.length_a   1.000
_cell.length_b   1.000
_cell.length_c   1.000
_cell.angle_alpha   90.00
_cell.angle_beta   90.00
_cell.angle_gamma   90.00
#
_symmetry.space_group_name_H-M   'P 1'
#
loop_
_entity.id
_entity.type
_entity.pdbx_description
1 polymer ?
#
loop_
_entity_poly.entity_id
_entity_poly.type
_entity_poly.pdbx_seq_one_letter_code
_entity_poly.pdbx_strand_id
1 'polypeptide(L)'
;FTLAGQPYLIAHNSLTGARNVDRINATGSGSGTVLGGLWTQGYSQLVPFELAGVQHVLLYKGGSGEVRIVKITGSGDSVAIANVWSST
;
A
#
# COMPACT_ATOMS: atom_id res chain seq x y z
N PHE A 1 4.43 0.16 7.64
CA PHE A 1 5.38 1.18 7.15
C PHE A 1 5.14 2.48 7.89
N THR A 2 6.03 3.46 7.73
CA THR A 2 5.96 4.73 8.45
C THR A 2 5.77 5.89 7.47
N LEU A 3 4.87 6.83 7.77
CA LEU A 3 4.77 8.12 7.06
C LEU A 3 4.82 9.25 8.08
N ALA A 4 5.70 10.22 7.89
CA ALA A 4 5.89 11.36 8.80
C ALA A 4 6.03 10.94 10.29
N GLY A 5 6.76 9.85 10.56
CA GLY A 5 6.96 9.30 11.90
C GLY A 5 5.82 8.44 12.45
N GLN A 6 4.66 8.38 11.78
CA GLN A 6 3.49 7.62 12.25
C GLN A 6 3.39 6.24 11.57
N PRO A 7 2.95 5.18 12.28
CA PRO A 7 2.82 3.84 11.74
C PRO A 7 1.50 3.61 10.97
N TYR A 8 1.62 2.95 9.81
CA TYR A 8 0.51 2.55 8.93
C TYR A 8 0.68 1.09 8.47
N LEU A 9 -0.43 0.48 8.08
CA LEU A 9 -0.46 -0.81 7.37
C LEU A 9 -1.13 -0.64 6.01
N ILE A 10 -0.85 -1.58 5.10
CA ILE A 10 -1.64 -1.77 3.87
C ILE A 10 -2.17 -3.20 3.86
N ALA A 11 -3.48 -3.34 3.72
CA ALA A 11 -4.15 -4.61 3.54
C ALA A 11 -4.62 -4.75 2.09
N HIS A 12 -4.66 -5.98 1.58
CA HIS A 12 -5.16 -6.29 0.24
C HIS A 12 -5.92 -7.62 0.23
N ASN A 13 -6.84 -7.74 -0.72
CA ASN A 13 -7.52 -8.98 -1.06
C ASN A 13 -7.24 -9.29 -2.54
N SER A 14 -6.50 -10.35 -2.80
CA SER A 14 -6.07 -10.76 -4.15
C SER A 14 -7.23 -11.17 -5.07
N LEU A 15 -8.32 -11.69 -4.51
CA LEU A 15 -9.51 -12.17 -5.22
C LEU A 15 -10.42 -11.03 -5.66
N THR A 16 -10.62 -10.01 -4.80
CA THR A 16 -11.52 -8.88 -5.10
C THR A 16 -10.79 -7.66 -5.64
N GLY A 17 -9.48 -7.55 -5.43
CA GLY A 17 -8.72 -6.34 -5.68
C GLY A 17 -8.94 -5.24 -4.63
N ALA A 18 -9.68 -5.52 -3.55
CA ALA A 18 -9.82 -4.58 -2.45
C ALA A 18 -8.45 -4.30 -1.80
N ARG A 19 -8.18 -3.03 -1.49
CA ARG A 19 -6.99 -2.59 -0.74
C ARG A 19 -7.30 -1.34 0.08
N ASN A 20 -6.76 -1.30 1.28
CA ASN A 20 -6.88 -0.17 2.20
C ASN A 20 -5.54 0.14 2.85
N VAL A 21 -5.30 1.44 3.10
CA VAL A 21 -4.26 1.89 4.02
C VAL A 21 -4.94 2.33 5.30
N ASP A 22 -4.48 1.78 6.43
CA ASP A 22 -4.96 2.17 7.73
C ASP A 22 -3.83 2.83 8.53
N ARG A 23 -4.17 3.89 9.26
CA ARG A 23 -3.30 4.48 10.28
C ARG A 23 -3.48 3.68 11.56
N ILE A 24 -2.38 3.28 12.19
CA ILE A 24 -2.43 2.62 13.49
C ILE A 24 -2.68 3.68 14.58
N ASN A 25 -3.54 3.36 15.54
CA ASN A 25 -3.88 4.28 16.64
C ASN A 25 -2.64 4.54 17.50
N ALA A 26 -2.50 5.76 18.04
CA ALA A 26 -1.33 6.16 18.82
C ALA A 26 -1.08 5.29 20.07
N THR A 27 -2.12 4.66 20.61
CA THR A 27 -2.06 3.71 21.73
C THR A 27 -1.81 2.26 21.31
N GLY A 28 -1.64 1.98 20.01
CA GLY A 28 -1.53 0.64 19.44
C GLY A 28 -2.82 -0.19 19.44
N SER A 29 -3.93 0.33 19.98
CA SER A 29 -5.17 -0.42 20.26
C SER A 29 -6.06 -0.69 19.03
N GLY A 30 -5.50 -0.71 17.82
CA GLY A 30 -6.21 -0.90 16.56
C GLY A 30 -5.75 0.07 15.46
N SER A 31 -6.51 0.14 14.37
CA SER A 31 -6.26 1.01 13.23
C SER A 31 -7.56 1.60 12.67
N GLY A 32 -7.45 2.69 11.89
CA GLY A 32 -8.55 3.29 11.15
C GLY A 32 -8.17 3.49 9.68
N THR A 33 -9.06 3.13 8.75
CA THR A 33 -8.82 3.29 7.31
C THR A 33 -8.78 4.76 6.90
N VAL A 34 -7.69 5.15 6.24
CA VAL A 34 -7.46 6.51 5.73
C VAL A 34 -7.51 6.58 4.19
N LEU A 35 -7.43 5.43 3.50
CA LEU A 35 -7.54 5.34 2.04
C LEU A 35 -8.05 3.95 1.60
N GLY A 36 -8.98 3.87 0.63
CA GLY A 36 -9.61 2.62 0.17
C GLY A 36 -9.81 2.47 -1.35
N GLY A 37 -10.10 1.25 -1.82
CA GLY A 37 -10.37 0.77 -3.22
C GLY A 37 -10.17 -0.76 -3.27
N LEU A 38 -9.93 -1.53 -4.34
CA LEU A 38 -9.89 -1.37 -5.81
C LEU A 38 -8.54 -1.10 -6.54
N TRP A 39 -7.62 -2.08 -6.50
CA TRP A 39 -6.70 -2.41 -7.62
C TRP A 39 -7.32 -3.51 -8.51
N THR A 40 -6.68 -3.85 -9.64
CA THR A 40 -7.04 -5.07 -10.40
C THR A 40 -6.75 -6.34 -9.59
N GLN A 41 -7.57 -7.38 -9.77
CA GLN A 41 -7.39 -8.69 -9.14
C GLN A 41 -6.05 -9.36 -9.51
N GLY A 42 -5.68 -10.40 -8.76
CA GLY A 42 -4.57 -11.29 -9.06
C GLY A 42 -3.20 -10.88 -8.50
N TYR A 43 -3.08 -9.71 -7.87
CA TYR A 43 -1.90 -9.38 -7.05
C TYR A 43 -1.83 -10.33 -5.86
N SER A 44 -0.78 -11.13 -5.78
CA SER A 44 -0.59 -12.17 -4.77
C SER A 44 0.50 -11.84 -3.76
N GLN A 45 1.37 -10.86 -4.07
CA GLN A 45 2.41 -10.39 -3.16
C GLN A 45 2.47 -8.86 -3.17
N LEU A 46 2.59 -8.27 -1.98
CA LEU A 46 2.91 -6.88 -1.73
C LEU A 46 4.23 -6.84 -0.95
N VAL A 47 5.22 -6.13 -1.46
CA VAL A 47 6.52 -5.94 -0.79
C VAL A 47 6.74 -4.45 -0.54
N PRO A 48 6.52 -3.95 0.69
CA PRO A 48 6.86 -2.59 1.07
C PRO A 48 8.38 -2.41 1.11
N PHE A 49 8.88 -1.29 0.56
CA PHE A 49 10.28 -0.91 0.64
C PHE A 49 10.44 0.62 0.67
N GLU A 50 11.56 1.10 1.18
CA GLU A 50 11.92 2.52 1.12
C GLU A 50 12.98 2.75 0.05
N LEU A 51 12.83 3.84 -0.70
CA LEU A 51 13.79 4.31 -1.68
C LEU A 51 14.03 5.80 -1.45
N ALA A 52 15.27 6.18 -1.11
CA ALA A 52 15.63 7.56 -0.74
C ALA A 52 14.70 8.19 0.33
N GLY A 53 14.33 7.42 1.36
CA GLY A 53 13.43 7.86 2.45
C GLY A 53 11.95 7.98 2.04
N VAL A 54 11.57 7.51 0.85
CA VAL A 54 10.19 7.51 0.36
C VAL A 54 9.63 6.09 0.35
N GLN A 55 8.47 5.90 0.97
CA GLN A 55 7.77 4.62 1.00
C GLN A 55 7.21 4.24 -0.39
N HIS A 56 7.51 3.02 -0.81
CA HIS A 56 6.97 2.37 -2.00
C HIS A 56 6.42 0.98 -1.65
N VAL A 57 5.60 0.43 -2.54
CA VAL A 57 5.19 -0.98 -2.49
C VAL A 57 5.34 -1.56 -3.89
N LEU A 58 6.07 -2.67 -3.99
CA LEU A 58 6.03 -3.53 -5.17
C LEU A 58 4.81 -4.44 -5.06
N LEU A 59 4.03 -4.52 -6.13
CA LEU A 59 2.93 -5.45 -6.29
C LEU A 59 3.29 -6.45 -7.37
N TYR A 60 3.07 -7.75 -7.12
CA TYR A 60 3.34 -8.82 -8.07
C TYR A 60 2.08 -9.67 -8.30
N LYS A 61 1.74 -9.94 -9.57
CA LYS A 61 0.67 -10.86 -9.95
C LYS A 61 1.19 -12.26 -10.23
N GLY A 62 0.93 -13.19 -9.31
CA GLY A 62 1.36 -14.58 -9.46
C GLY A 62 0.81 -15.30 -10.71
N GLY A 63 -0.32 -14.86 -11.27
CA GLY A 63 -0.92 -15.48 -12.46
C GLY A 63 -0.40 -14.96 -13.81
N SER A 64 0.23 -13.78 -13.86
CA SER A 64 0.66 -13.14 -15.12
C SER A 64 2.10 -12.62 -15.12
N GLY A 65 2.77 -12.56 -13.97
CA GLY A 65 4.08 -11.92 -13.84
C GLY A 65 4.04 -10.40 -13.71
N GLU A 66 2.88 -9.75 -13.93
CA GLU A 66 2.75 -8.28 -13.91
C GLU A 66 3.27 -7.69 -12.59
N VAL A 67 4.20 -6.75 -12.71
CA VAL A 67 4.81 -6.03 -11.59
C VAL A 67 4.40 -4.57 -11.66
N ARG A 68 4.03 -3.98 -10.52
CA ARG A 68 3.91 -2.52 -10.39
C ARG A 68 4.67 -2.04 -9.17
N ILE A 69 5.18 -0.82 -9.25
CA ILE A 69 5.68 -0.07 -8.10
C ILE A 69 4.74 1.12 -7.90
N VAL A 70 4.16 1.21 -6.71
CA VAL A 70 3.42 2.38 -6.26
C VAL A 70 4.20 3.12 -5.19
N LYS A 71 4.12 4.45 -5.21
CA LYS A 71 4.61 5.33 -4.16
C LYS A 71 3.47 5.66 -3.20
N ILE A 72 3.75 5.66 -1.90
CA ILE A 72 2.80 6.06 -0.85
C ILE A 72 3.33 7.34 -0.19
N THR A 73 2.48 8.36 -0.10
CA THR A 73 2.81 9.65 0.53
C THR A 73 1.66 10.16 1.38
N GLY A 74 1.96 11.00 2.36
CA GLY A 74 0.94 11.66 3.17
C GLY A 74 1.33 11.77 4.64
N SER A 75 0.37 12.20 5.44
CA SER A 75 0.47 12.27 6.90
C SER A 75 -0.93 12.36 7.53
N GLY A 76 -1.04 11.87 8.77
CA GLY A 76 -2.33 11.77 9.46
C GLY A 76 -3.33 10.94 8.64
N ASP A 77 -4.46 11.55 8.30
CA ASP A 77 -5.54 10.91 7.54
C ASP A 77 -5.52 11.30 6.04
N SER A 78 -4.56 12.14 5.63
CA SER A 78 -4.34 12.55 4.25
C SER A 78 -3.24 11.69 3.61
N VAL A 79 -3.63 10.52 3.08
CA VAL A 79 -2.72 9.57 2.42
C VAL A 79 -3.10 9.37 0.95
N ALA A 80 -2.08 9.27 0.09
CA ALA A 80 -2.22 9.03 -1.34
C ALA A 80 -1.33 7.87 -1.82
N ILE A 81 -1.80 7.16 -2.86
CA ILE A 81 -1.05 6.12 -3.58
C ILE A 81 -0.98 6.53 -5.05
N ALA A 82 0.22 6.55 -5.63
CA ALA A 82 0.44 6.83 -7.05
C ALA A 82 1.25 5.71 -7.71
N ASN A 83 0.86 5.29 -8.91
CA ASN A 83 1.68 4.37 -9.71
C ASN A 83 2.90 5.12 -10.24
N VAL A 84 4.11 4.58 -10.03
CA VAL A 84 5.36 5.19 -10.52
C VAL A 84 6.04 4.35 -11.61
N TRP A 85 5.81 3.04 -11.63
CA TRP A 85 6.32 2.15 -12.68
C TRP A 85 5.46 0.88 -12.79
N SER A 86 5.42 0.29 -13.98
CA SER A 86 4.74 -0.98 -14.27
C SER A 86 5.50 -1.77 -15.33
N SER A 87 5.47 -3.10 -15.26
CA SER A 87 5.82 -4.01 -16.35
C SER A 87 4.88 -5.20 -16.38
N THR A 88 4.72 -5.76 -17.57
CA THR A 88 4.09 -7.06 -17.85
C THR A 88 5.15 -8.10 -18.11
#